data_AF-F2XME0-F1
#
_entry.id   AF-F2XME0-F1
#
_cell.length_a   1.000
_cell.length_b   1.000
_cell.length_c   1.000
_cell.angle_alpha   90.00
_cell.angle_beta   90.00
_cell.angle_gamma   90.00
#
_symmetry.space_group_name_H-M   'P 1'
#
loop_
_entity.id
_entity.type
_entity.pdbx_description
1 polymer ?
#
loop_
_entity_poly.entity_id
_entity_poly.type
_entity_poly.pdbx_seq_one_letter_code
_entity_poly.pdbx_strand_id
1 'polypeptide(L)'
;ELTSLIQKRFKFPENSVSLYAAKVQNRGLSAVAQCESLRYKLLNGLAVRRACYGVLRFIMESGAKGCEVVVSGKLRAARAKSMKFTDGFMIHSGQPAKDFIDSATRHVLLRQGVLGIKVKIMRGSDPDGKAGPQKTLPDAVTIIEPKEEQPVTQPISQDYGAKAAQQAAAAEAQRALEAQQAAAAEEEAAPAEQ
;
A
#
# COMPACT_ATOMS: atom_id res chain seq x y z
N GLU A 1 -7.60 -12.01 -29.52
CA GLU A 1 -7.24 -13.45 -29.46
C GLU A 1 -7.61 -14.11 -28.12
N LEU A 2 -7.07 -13.67 -26.97
CA LEU A 2 -7.35 -14.30 -25.67
C LEU A 2 -8.85 -14.36 -25.31
N THR A 3 -9.60 -13.29 -25.57
CA THR A 3 -11.04 -13.25 -25.33
C THR A 3 -11.77 -14.36 -26.10
N SER A 4 -11.45 -14.53 -27.39
CA SER A 4 -12.04 -15.56 -28.24
C SER A 4 -11.66 -16.97 -27.80
N LEU A 5 -10.43 -17.18 -27.31
CA LEU A 5 -10.00 -18.48 -26.75
C LEU A 5 -10.81 -18.84 -25.51
N ILE A 6 -10.99 -17.90 -24.57
CA ILE A 6 -11.78 -18.11 -23.36
C ILE A 6 -13.24 -18.38 -23.74
N GLN A 7 -13.80 -17.55 -24.61
CA GLN A 7 -15.19 -17.69 -25.05
C GLN A 7 -15.46 -19.05 -25.69
N LYS A 8 -14.63 -19.49 -26.65
CA LYS A 8 -14.79 -20.80 -27.31
C LYS A 8 -14.54 -21.98 -26.37
N ARG A 9 -13.54 -21.87 -25.47
CA ARG A 9 -13.18 -22.95 -24.54
C ARG A 9 -14.28 -23.20 -23.50
N PHE A 10 -14.89 -22.14 -22.99
CA PHE A 10 -15.94 -22.21 -21.97
C PHE A 10 -17.36 -22.13 -22.55
N LYS A 11 -17.50 -22.05 -23.89
CA LYS A 11 -18.77 -21.97 -24.63
C LYS A 11 -19.65 -20.80 -24.17
N PHE A 12 -19.06 -19.64 -23.93
CA PHE A 12 -19.80 -18.43 -23.60
C PHE A 12 -20.46 -17.82 -24.84
N PRO A 13 -21.63 -17.19 -24.69
CA PRO A 13 -22.26 -16.44 -25.79
C PRO A 13 -21.38 -15.27 -26.23
N GLU A 14 -21.58 -14.84 -27.47
CA GLU A 14 -20.80 -13.74 -28.05
C GLU A 14 -20.96 -12.46 -27.23
N ASN A 15 -19.85 -11.72 -27.05
CA ASN A 15 -19.77 -10.47 -26.30
C ASN A 15 -20.08 -10.54 -24.79
N SER A 16 -20.18 -11.73 -24.19
CA SER A 16 -20.42 -11.85 -22.73
C SER A 16 -19.16 -11.68 -21.87
N VAL A 17 -17.97 -11.78 -22.46
CA VAL A 17 -16.68 -11.71 -21.75
C VAL A 17 -15.85 -10.54 -22.30
N SER A 18 -15.51 -9.62 -21.41
CA SER A 18 -14.60 -8.50 -21.67
C SER A 18 -13.32 -8.65 -20.83
N LEU A 19 -12.15 -8.58 -21.46
CA LEU A 19 -10.86 -8.62 -20.77
C LEU A 19 -10.32 -7.21 -20.59
N TYR A 20 -9.95 -6.87 -19.36
CA TYR A 20 -9.25 -5.63 -19.02
C TYR A 20 -7.85 -5.95 -18.50
N ALA A 21 -6.88 -5.15 -18.89
CA ALA A 21 -5.51 -5.24 -18.41
C ALA A 21 -5.20 -4.02 -17.55
N ALA A 22 -4.80 -4.24 -16.30
CA ALA A 22 -4.37 -3.20 -15.39
C ALA A 22 -2.90 -3.40 -15.02
N LYS A 23 -2.16 -2.30 -14.90
CA LYS A 23 -0.78 -2.32 -14.45
C LYS A 23 -0.72 -2.58 -12.94
N VAL A 24 0.15 -3.49 -12.52
CA VAL A 24 0.48 -3.66 -11.10
C VAL A 24 1.34 -2.48 -10.65
N GLN A 25 0.87 -1.73 -9.64
CA GLN A 25 1.53 -0.52 -9.14
C GLN A 25 2.96 -0.82 -8.65
N ASN A 26 3.11 -1.77 -7.71
CA ASN A 26 4.39 -2.15 -7.12
C ASN A 26 4.81 -3.57 -7.53
N ARG A 27 5.41 -3.70 -8.71
CA ARG A 27 5.90 -5.01 -9.23
C ARG A 27 6.96 -5.66 -8.33
N GLY A 28 7.73 -4.85 -7.58
CA GLY A 28 8.74 -5.31 -6.63
C GLY A 28 8.20 -6.14 -5.47
N LEU A 29 6.96 -5.86 -5.05
CA LEU A 29 6.33 -6.51 -3.89
C LEU A 29 5.53 -7.78 -4.26
N SER A 30 5.39 -8.09 -5.55
CA SER A 30 4.69 -9.30 -6.02
C SER A 30 5.65 -10.47 -6.19
N ALA A 31 5.46 -11.55 -5.42
CA ALA A 31 6.32 -12.72 -5.47
C ALA A 31 6.27 -13.41 -6.83
N VAL A 32 5.10 -13.45 -7.47
CA VAL A 32 4.91 -14.04 -8.81
C VAL A 32 5.76 -13.32 -9.86
N ALA A 33 5.66 -11.99 -9.92
CA ALA A 33 6.39 -11.20 -10.90
C ALA A 33 7.92 -11.30 -10.72
N GLN A 34 8.38 -11.35 -9.46
CA GLN A 34 9.80 -11.52 -9.15
C GLN A 34 10.30 -12.93 -9.44
N CYS A 35 9.49 -13.96 -9.17
CA CYS A 35 9.84 -15.34 -9.47
C CYS A 35 9.93 -15.57 -10.99
N GLU A 36 9.04 -14.97 -11.78
CA GLU A 36 9.15 -14.99 -13.25
C GLU A 36 10.35 -14.22 -13.77
N SER A 37 10.62 -13.04 -13.21
CA SER A 37 11.83 -12.27 -13.56
C SER A 37 13.11 -13.06 -13.26
N LEU A 38 13.16 -13.78 -12.14
CA LEU A 38 14.27 -14.65 -11.79
C LEU A 38 14.39 -15.83 -12.76
N ARG A 39 13.27 -16.46 -13.15
CA ARG A 39 13.24 -17.51 -14.18
C ARG A 39 13.84 -17.02 -15.50
N TYR A 40 13.44 -15.86 -16.00
CA TYR A 40 13.99 -15.32 -17.24
C TYR A 40 15.47 -14.95 -17.12
N LYS A 41 15.91 -14.38 -15.99
CA LYS A 41 17.34 -14.12 -15.74
C LYS A 41 18.18 -15.41 -15.80
N LEU A 42 17.68 -16.51 -15.22
CA LEU A 42 18.39 -17.79 -15.27
C LEU A 42 18.38 -18.43 -16.66
N LEU A 43 17.28 -18.30 -17.42
CA LEU A 43 17.21 -18.76 -18.82
C LEU A 43 18.18 -17.98 -19.72
N ASN A 44 18.38 -16.70 -19.45
CA ASN A 44 19.35 -15.85 -20.16
C ASN A 44 20.82 -16.15 -19.80
N GLY A 45 21.08 -17.20 -19.02
CA GLY A 45 22.44 -17.65 -18.69
C GLY A 45 23.14 -16.82 -17.61
N LEU A 46 22.44 -15.94 -16.89
CA LEU A 46 23.03 -15.24 -15.76
C LEU A 46 23.39 -16.22 -14.64
N ALA A 47 24.55 -16.02 -14.01
CA ALA A 47 24.97 -16.83 -12.88
C ALA A 47 23.96 -16.76 -11.72
N VAL A 48 23.66 -17.91 -11.11
CA VAL A 48 22.58 -18.06 -10.12
C VAL A 48 22.70 -17.07 -8.96
N ARG A 49 23.88 -16.92 -8.36
CA ARG A 49 24.10 -15.96 -7.26
C ARG A 49 23.84 -14.53 -7.70
N ARG A 50 24.36 -14.12 -8.87
CA ARG A 50 24.18 -12.77 -9.41
C ARG A 50 22.70 -12.49 -9.69
N ALA A 51 21.98 -13.45 -10.27
CA ALA A 51 20.55 -13.32 -10.54
C ALA A 51 19.74 -13.18 -9.23
N CYS A 52 20.02 -14.02 -8.22
CA CYS A 52 19.30 -13.99 -6.95
C CYS A 52 19.55 -12.69 -6.18
N TYR A 53 20.81 -12.26 -6.02
CA TYR A 53 21.11 -11.00 -5.34
C TYR A 53 20.53 -9.78 -6.08
N GLY A 54 20.51 -9.80 -7.42
CA GLY A 54 19.88 -8.73 -8.19
C GLY A 54 18.36 -8.65 -8.00
N VAL A 55 17.67 -9.78 -7.79
CA VAL A 55 16.23 -9.79 -7.48
C VAL A 55 15.97 -9.44 -6.02
N LEU A 56 16.77 -9.98 -5.10
CA LEU A 56 16.65 -9.73 -3.66
C LEU A 56 16.86 -8.24 -3.34
N ARG A 57 17.90 -7.61 -3.93
CA ARG A 57 18.14 -6.17 -3.79
C ARG A 57 16.97 -5.34 -4.33
N PHE A 58 16.44 -5.69 -5.49
CA PHE A 58 15.30 -5.00 -6.09
C PHE A 58 14.03 -5.08 -5.22
N ILE A 59 13.81 -6.22 -4.56
CA ILE A 59 12.68 -6.42 -3.64
C ILE A 59 12.82 -5.55 -2.40
N MET A 60 14.02 -5.51 -1.81
CA MET A 60 14.30 -4.67 -0.63
C MET A 60 14.21 -3.18 -0.96
N GLU A 61 14.76 -2.73 -2.09
CA GLU A 61 14.64 -1.35 -2.59
C GLU A 61 13.19 -0.93 -2.87
N SER A 62 12.32 -1.91 -3.18
CA SER A 62 10.89 -1.69 -3.38
C SER A 62 10.09 -1.56 -2.06
N GLY A 63 10.76 -1.57 -0.90
CA GLY A 63 10.14 -1.38 0.41
C GLY A 63 9.60 -2.66 1.07
N ALA A 64 10.11 -3.84 0.69
CA ALA A 64 9.80 -5.07 1.42
C ALA A 64 10.46 -5.07 2.81
N LYS A 65 9.79 -5.64 3.82
CA LYS A 65 10.37 -5.81 5.17
C LYS A 65 11.43 -6.92 5.19
N GLY A 66 11.26 -7.91 4.31
CA GLY A 66 12.26 -8.95 4.10
C GLY A 66 11.91 -9.84 2.90
N CYS A 67 12.91 -10.61 2.48
CA CYS A 67 12.84 -11.47 1.30
C CYS A 67 13.62 -12.77 1.52
N GLU A 68 13.09 -13.87 1.00
CA GLU A 68 13.78 -15.15 0.92
C GLU A 68 13.65 -15.71 -0.49
N VAL A 69 14.78 -15.90 -1.16
CA VAL A 69 14.87 -16.55 -2.46
C VAL A 69 15.58 -17.89 -2.30
N VAL A 70 14.91 -18.98 -2.65
CA VAL A 70 15.47 -20.33 -2.64
C VAL A 70 15.55 -20.85 -4.07
N VAL A 71 16.76 -21.26 -4.48
CA VAL A 71 16.98 -21.95 -5.75
C VAL A 71 17.46 -23.36 -5.46
N SER A 72 16.69 -24.34 -5.93
CA SER A 72 16.88 -25.76 -5.68
C SER A 72 17.04 -26.53 -6.99
N GLY A 73 17.92 -27.53 -7.00
CA GLY A 73 18.08 -28.43 -8.14
C GLY A 73 19.55 -28.67 -8.49
N LYS A 74 19.80 -29.11 -9.72
CA LYS A 74 21.15 -29.43 -10.22
C LYS A 74 21.87 -28.15 -10.67
N LEU A 75 22.65 -27.55 -9.76
CA LEU A 75 23.32 -26.26 -10.00
C LEU A 75 24.62 -26.42 -10.79
N ARG A 76 25.71 -26.81 -10.13
CA ARG A 76 27.03 -27.01 -10.77
C ARG A 76 27.45 -28.48 -10.79
N ALA A 77 27.08 -29.24 -9.76
CA ALA A 77 27.45 -30.65 -9.60
C ALA A 77 26.32 -31.59 -10.06
N ALA A 78 26.63 -32.89 -10.18
CA ALA A 78 25.66 -33.92 -10.53
C ALA A 78 24.53 -34.07 -9.48
N ARG A 79 24.84 -33.79 -8.21
CA ARG A 79 23.89 -33.86 -7.09
C ARG A 79 23.12 -32.55 -6.92
N ALA A 80 21.84 -32.66 -6.55
CA ALA A 80 21.01 -31.50 -6.26
C ALA A 80 21.53 -30.73 -5.03
N LYS A 81 21.45 -29.40 -5.09
CA LYS A 81 21.77 -28.49 -4.00
C LYS A 81 20.70 -27.41 -3.90
N SER A 82 20.44 -26.95 -2.68
CA SER A 82 19.57 -25.80 -2.41
C SER A 82 20.41 -24.63 -1.94
N MET A 83 20.25 -23.48 -2.59
CA MET A 83 20.84 -22.20 -2.19
C MET A 83 19.71 -21.31 -1.69
N LYS A 84 19.79 -20.90 -0.43
CA LYS A 84 18.87 -19.95 0.21
C LYS A 84 19.57 -18.61 0.34
N PHE A 85 18.92 -17.56 -0.17
CA PHE A 85 19.34 -16.17 -0.07
C PHE A 85 18.27 -15.43 0.72
N THR A 86 18.65 -14.85 1.85
CA THR A 86 17.73 -14.15 2.77
C THR A 86 18.23 -12.76 3.04
N ASP A 87 17.31 -11.82 3.16
CA ASP A 87 17.59 -10.45 3.58
C ASP A 87 16.38 -9.86 4.31
N GLY A 88 16.63 -8.97 5.27
CA GLY A 88 15.60 -8.37 6.13
C GLY A 88 14.93 -9.36 7.10
N PHE A 89 13.71 -9.02 7.50
CA PHE A 89 12.92 -9.74 8.50
C PHE A 89 11.90 -10.68 7.84
N MET A 90 11.84 -11.94 8.28
CA MET A 90 10.94 -12.96 7.71
C MET A 90 10.31 -13.81 8.81
N ILE A 91 8.97 -13.77 8.88
CA ILE A 91 8.17 -14.64 9.75
C ILE A 91 7.90 -15.99 9.09
N HIS A 92 7.72 -17.05 9.89
CA HIS A 92 7.55 -18.42 9.36
C HIS A 92 6.31 -19.13 9.92
N SER A 93 5.72 -18.61 11.00
CA SER A 93 4.65 -19.25 11.76
C SER A 93 3.48 -18.29 12.01
N GLY A 94 2.33 -18.88 12.38
CA GLY A 94 1.11 -18.14 12.74
C GLY A 94 0.31 -17.62 11.55
N GLN A 95 -0.79 -16.93 11.86
CA GLN A 95 -1.63 -16.26 10.86
C GLN A 95 -0.90 -15.12 10.13
N PRO A 96 -0.01 -14.33 10.77
CA PRO A 96 0.75 -13.29 10.06
C PRO A 96 1.58 -13.84 8.89
N ALA A 97 2.05 -15.09 8.95
CA ALA A 97 2.78 -15.69 7.83
C ALA A 97 1.92 -15.89 6.57
N LYS A 98 0.59 -15.96 6.69
CA LYS A 98 -0.32 -16.05 5.53
C LYS A 98 -0.71 -14.67 5.00
N ASP A 99 -0.88 -13.71 5.92
CA ASP A 99 -1.39 -12.39 5.58
C ASP A 99 -0.28 -11.48 5.03
N PHE A 100 0.94 -11.54 5.59
CA PHE A 100 2.04 -10.65 5.22
C PHE A 100 2.99 -11.21 4.16
N ILE A 101 3.05 -12.54 3.99
CA ILE A 101 3.99 -13.16 3.08
C ILE A 101 3.30 -13.54 1.78
N ASP A 102 3.75 -12.93 0.69
CA ASP A 102 3.47 -13.43 -0.65
C ASP A 102 4.55 -14.43 -1.03
N SER A 103 4.14 -15.60 -1.55
CA SER A 103 5.07 -16.66 -1.93
C SER A 103 4.74 -17.23 -3.31
N ALA A 104 5.77 -17.47 -4.11
CA ALA A 104 5.62 -18.01 -5.45
C ALA A 104 6.72 -19.02 -5.76
N THR A 105 6.32 -20.14 -6.37
CA THR A 105 7.23 -21.16 -6.90
C THR A 105 7.16 -21.21 -8.43
N ARG A 106 8.31 -21.34 -9.08
CA ARG A 106 8.39 -21.51 -10.54
C ARG A 106 9.48 -22.53 -10.88
N HIS A 107 9.31 -23.16 -12.03
CA HIS A 107 10.28 -24.12 -12.57
C HIS A 107 11.03 -23.50 -13.74
N VAL A 108 12.34 -23.70 -13.76
CA VAL A 108 13.23 -23.28 -14.84
C VAL A 108 13.77 -24.50 -15.53
N LEU A 109 13.49 -24.60 -16.83
CA LEU A 109 13.96 -25.66 -17.69
C LEU A 109 15.34 -25.28 -18.23
N LEU A 110 16.39 -25.93 -17.77
CA LEU A 110 17.74 -25.79 -18.30
C LEU A 110 18.14 -27.10 -19.01
N ARG A 111 19.17 -27.04 -19.86
CA ARG A 111 19.68 -28.23 -20.56
C ARG A 111 20.13 -29.35 -19.62
N GLN A 112 20.59 -29.00 -18.41
CA GLN A 112 21.05 -29.95 -17.40
C GLN A 112 19.91 -30.60 -16.60
N GLY A 113 18.68 -30.09 -16.71
CA GLY A 113 17.52 -30.50 -15.92
C GLY A 113 16.69 -29.31 -15.45
N VAL A 114 15.81 -29.55 -14.48
CA VAL A 114 14.91 -28.52 -13.94
C VAL A 114 15.47 -27.92 -12.64
N LEU A 115 15.47 -26.59 -12.55
CA LEU A 115 15.65 -25.87 -11.29
C LEU A 115 14.30 -25.43 -10.73
N GLY A 116 14.11 -25.57 -9.43
CA GLY A 116 12.99 -25.00 -8.68
C GLY A 116 13.38 -23.68 -8.04
N ILE A 117 12.65 -22.62 -8.35
CA ILE A 117 12.76 -21.32 -7.68
C ILE A 117 11.58 -21.17 -6.73
N LYS A 118 11.84 -20.68 -5.53
CA LYS A 118 10.85 -20.21 -4.57
C LYS A 118 11.24 -18.81 -4.10
N VAL A 119 10.33 -17.86 -4.23
CA VAL A 119 10.50 -16.50 -3.69
C VAL A 119 9.43 -16.28 -2.63
N LYS A 120 9.83 -15.79 -1.46
CA LYS A 120 8.94 -15.29 -0.40
C LYS A 120 9.26 -13.83 -0.16
N ILE A 121 8.25 -12.99 -0.13
CA ILE A 121 8.37 -11.55 0.13
C ILE A 121 7.50 -11.23 1.32
N MET A 122 8.10 -10.72 2.40
CA MET A 122 7.36 -10.16 3.53
C MET A 122 7.04 -8.70 3.21
N ARG A 123 5.75 -8.42 3.04
CA ARG A 123 5.25 -7.06 2.79
C ARG A 123 5.25 -6.25 4.09
N GLY A 124 5.46 -4.94 3.98
CA GLY A 124 5.28 -4.02 5.10
C GLY A 124 3.81 -3.88 5.49
N SER A 125 3.54 -3.43 6.71
CA SER A 125 2.20 -2.99 7.12
C SER A 125 1.96 -1.62 6.50
N ASP A 126 0.84 -1.46 5.79
CA ASP A 126 0.48 -0.21 5.15
C ASP A 126 -0.95 0.17 5.57
N PRO A 127 -1.17 1.26 6.32
CA PRO A 127 -2.52 1.67 6.74
C PRO A 127 -3.45 1.95 5.55
N ASP A 128 -2.90 2.34 4.39
CA ASP A 128 -3.66 2.57 3.16
C ASP A 128 -4.06 1.26 2.45
N GLY A 129 -3.43 0.13 2.80
CA GLY A 129 -3.71 -1.19 2.23
C GLY A 129 -3.28 -1.37 0.77
N LYS A 130 -2.49 -0.45 0.20
CA LYS A 130 -2.06 -0.52 -1.21
C LYS A 130 -0.83 -1.41 -1.37
N ALA A 131 0.17 -1.20 -0.52
CA ALA A 131 1.46 -1.87 -0.61
C ALA A 131 1.53 -3.15 0.26
N GLY A 132 0.65 -3.30 1.25
CA GLY A 132 0.63 -4.44 2.15
C GLY A 132 -0.68 -4.58 2.91
N PRO A 133 -0.75 -5.51 3.88
CA PRO A 133 -1.90 -5.66 4.76
C PRO A 133 -2.10 -4.40 5.60
N GLN A 134 -3.37 -4.05 5.86
CA GLN A 134 -3.72 -2.95 6.76
C GLN A 134 -3.45 -3.28 8.23
N LYS A 135 -3.57 -4.57 8.60
CA LYS A 135 -3.32 -5.02 9.97
C LYS A 135 -1.83 -4.91 10.26
N THR A 136 -1.48 -4.38 11.41
CA THR A 136 -0.14 -4.45 11.96
C THR A 136 0.16 -5.86 12.47
N LEU A 137 1.43 -6.14 12.75
CA LEU A 137 1.81 -7.39 13.39
C LEU A 137 1.23 -7.44 14.81
N PRO A 138 0.78 -8.61 15.30
CA PRO A 138 0.09 -8.72 16.59
C PRO A 138 0.99 -8.42 17.79
N ASP A 139 2.30 -8.48 17.60
CA ASP A 139 3.35 -8.16 18.59
C ASP A 139 3.85 -6.71 18.50
N ALA A 140 3.44 -5.95 17.48
CA ALA A 140 3.86 -4.57 17.28
C ALA A 140 2.91 -3.59 17.99
N VAL A 141 3.29 -3.18 19.21
CA VAL A 141 2.56 -2.16 19.99
C VAL A 141 3.21 -0.79 19.77
N THR A 142 2.45 0.18 19.28
CA THR A 142 2.88 1.57 19.14
C THR A 142 2.50 2.34 20.41
N ILE A 143 3.51 2.73 21.18
CA ILE A 143 3.33 3.58 22.37
C ILE A 143 3.35 5.02 21.88
N ILE A 144 2.23 5.74 22.06
CA ILE A 144 2.12 7.15 21.67
C ILE A 144 2.72 7.98 22.81
N GLU A 145 3.63 8.88 22.48
CA GLU A 145 4.20 9.80 23.46
C GLU A 145 3.10 10.72 24.01
N PRO A 146 3.10 10.97 25.34
CA PRO A 146 2.10 11.84 25.94
C PRO A 146 2.22 13.24 25.34
N LYS A 147 1.08 13.87 25.09
CA LYS A 147 1.05 15.26 24.67
C LYS A 147 1.72 16.11 25.74
N GLU A 148 2.58 17.04 25.33
CA GLU A 148 3.15 18.03 26.25
C GLU A 148 2.03 18.90 26.82
N GLU A 149 1.66 18.63 28.06
CA GLU A 149 0.78 19.49 28.84
C GLU A 149 1.63 20.56 29.53
N GLN A 150 1.33 21.84 29.25
CA GLN A 150 1.93 22.92 30.03
C GLN A 150 1.49 22.76 31.48
N PRO A 151 2.41 22.82 32.46
CA PRO A 151 2.05 22.71 33.86
C PRO A 151 1.09 23.84 34.23
N VAL A 152 -0.09 23.46 34.71
CA VAL A 152 -1.11 24.42 35.15
C VAL A 152 -0.60 25.03 36.47
N THR A 153 0.08 26.18 36.39
CA THR A 153 0.68 26.86 37.53
C THR A 153 -0.33 27.58 38.41
N GLN A 154 -1.49 27.95 37.86
CA GLN A 154 -2.56 28.64 38.58
C GLN A 154 -3.93 28.09 38.16
N PRO A 155 -4.90 28.03 39.08
CA PRO A 155 -6.27 27.64 38.73
C PRO A 155 -6.87 28.67 37.76
N ILE A 156 -7.06 28.25 36.51
CA ILE A 156 -7.74 29.04 35.48
C ILE A 156 -9.19 28.58 35.35
N SER A 157 -10.14 29.49 35.50
CA SER A 157 -11.53 29.26 35.13
C SER A 157 -11.72 29.72 33.68
N GLN A 158 -12.00 28.78 32.77
CA GLN A 158 -12.46 29.12 31.43
C GLN A 158 -13.99 29.12 31.42
N ASP A 159 -14.58 30.31 31.40
CA ASP A 159 -16.02 30.47 31.19
C ASP A 159 -16.32 30.46 29.69
N TYR A 160 -16.97 29.39 29.23
CA TYR A 160 -17.36 29.21 27.83
C TYR A 160 -18.64 29.99 27.48
N GLY A 161 -19.41 30.47 28.47
CA GLY A 161 -20.67 31.19 28.26
C GLY A 161 -20.47 32.63 27.80
N ALA A 162 -19.49 33.34 28.38
CA ALA A 162 -19.19 34.73 28.00
C ALA A 162 -18.68 34.86 26.55
N LYS A 163 -17.90 33.89 26.05
CA LYS A 163 -17.44 33.86 24.65
C LYS A 163 -18.58 33.57 23.67
N ALA A 164 -19.49 32.65 24.00
CA ALA A 164 -20.65 32.37 23.16
C ALA A 164 -21.64 33.55 23.13
N ALA A 165 -21.84 34.24 24.26
CA ALA A 165 -22.65 35.45 24.34
C ALA A 165 -22.03 36.64 23.59
N GLN A 166 -20.71 36.82 23.65
CA GLN A 166 -20.00 37.85 22.87
C GLN A 166 -20.03 37.56 21.36
N GLN A 167 -19.95 36.30 20.94
CA GLN A 167 -20.11 35.92 19.53
C GLN A 167 -21.55 36.10 19.04
N ALA A 168 -22.55 35.79 19.88
CA ALA A 168 -23.95 36.03 19.56
C ALA A 168 -24.27 37.53 19.47
N ALA A 169 -23.79 38.35 20.41
CA ALA A 169 -23.97 39.80 20.40
C ALA A 169 -23.21 40.48 19.24
N ALA A 170 -22.03 39.98 18.86
CA ALA A 170 -21.31 40.46 17.69
C ALA A 170 -22.03 40.11 16.38
N ALA A 171 -22.62 38.92 16.28
CA ALA A 171 -23.45 38.52 15.14
C ALA A 171 -24.77 39.33 15.06
N GLU A 172 -25.38 39.67 16.20
CA GLU A 172 -26.55 40.54 16.28
C GLU A 172 -26.22 41.99 15.92
N ALA A 173 -25.08 42.52 16.39
CA ALA A 173 -24.62 43.86 16.01
C ALA A 173 -24.28 43.95 14.52
N GLN A 174 -23.72 42.89 13.93
CA GLN A 174 -23.49 42.80 12.49
C GLN A 174 -24.81 42.76 11.71
N ARG A 175 -25.81 41.98 12.15
CA ARG A 175 -27.16 41.99 11.54
C ARG A 175 -27.88 43.33 11.69
N ALA A 176 -27.71 44.03 12.81
CA ALA A 176 -28.31 45.34 13.04
C ALA A 176 -27.64 46.43 12.18
N LEU A 177 -26.32 46.35 11.98
CA LEU A 177 -25.59 47.22 11.04
C LEU A 177 -26.00 46.95 9.59
N GLU A 178 -26.16 45.69 9.19
CA GLU A 178 -26.70 45.33 7.86
C GLU A 178 -28.15 45.81 7.69
N ALA A 179 -28.99 45.72 8.72
CA ALA A 179 -30.36 46.22 8.69
C ALA A 179 -30.43 47.76 8.66
N GLN A 180 -29.53 48.45 9.35
CA GLN A 180 -29.41 49.92 9.28
C GLN A 180 -28.86 50.39 7.92
N GLN A 181 -27.94 49.64 7.32
CA GLN A 181 -27.47 49.88 5.96
C GLN A 181 -28.55 49.59 4.91
N ALA A 182 -29.40 48.57 5.12
CA ALA A 182 -30.55 48.29 4.27
C ALA A 182 -31.66 49.34 4.42
N ALA A 183 -31.93 49.82 5.62
CA ALA A 183 -32.89 50.90 5.87
C ALA A 183 -32.41 52.25 5.32
N ALA A 184 -31.12 52.56 5.42
CA ALA A 184 -30.54 53.76 4.77
C ALA A 184 -30.58 53.67 3.24
N ALA A 185 -30.47 52.46 2.67
CA ALA A 185 -30.63 52.23 1.24
C ALA A 185 -32.11 52.30 0.77
N GLU A 186 -33.08 52.03 1.65
CA GLU A 186 -34.51 52.23 1.38
C GLU A 186 -34.95 53.69 1.57
N GLU A 187 -34.36 54.44 2.52
CA GLU A 187 -34.64 55.87 2.73
C GLU A 187 -34.02 56.75 1.62
N GLU A 188 -32.95 56.30 0.96
CA GLU A 188 -32.40 56.94 -0.24
C GLU A 188 -33.21 56.60 -1.52
N ALA A 189 -34.19 55.69 -1.44
CA ALA A 189 -34.96 55.19 -2.59
C ALA A 189 -36.39 55.76 -2.75
N ALA A 190 -36.93 56.58 -1.85
CA ALA A 190 -38.20 57.30 -2.10
C ALA A 190 -38.45 58.51 -1.18
N PRO A 191 -39.04 59.65 -1.64
CA PRO A 191 -39.50 59.97 -3.00
C PRO A 191 -39.05 61.36 -3.53
N ALA A 192 -38.90 61.47 -4.86
CA ALA A 192 -39.11 62.73 -5.58
C ALA A 192 -40.35 62.57 -6.45
N GLU A 193 -41.53 62.92 -5.92
CA GLU A 193 -42.74 63.20 -6.69
C GLU A 193 -43.02 64.70 -6.61
N GLN A 194 -42.71 65.40 -7.70
CA GLN A 194 -43.45 66.50 -8.32
C GLN A 194 -42.90 66.74 -9.72
#